data_AF-A0A3Q3BTZ1-F1
#
_entry.id   AF-A0A3Q3BTZ1-F1
#
_cell.length_a   1.000
_cell.length_b   1.000
_cell.length_c   1.000
_cell.angle_alpha   90.00
_cell.angle_beta   90.00
_cell.angle_gamma   90.00
#
_symmetry.space_group_name_H-M   'P 1'
#
loop_
_entity.id
_entity.type
_entity.pdbx_description
1 polymer ?
#
loop_
_entity_poly.entity_id
_entity_poly.type
_entity_poly.pdbx_seq_one_letter_code
_entity_poly.pdbx_strand_id
1 'polypeptide(L)'
;VSSQFCFNCRKPGHGLADCPEADRDEEMGRGICFRCGSTEHEIYKCKAKVDPALGDYPYAKCFICGQTGHLSRSCPDNPKGLYAQVISHSYNGCCHICGSVEHFQKDCPEHQTPSEYLWN
;
A
#
# COMPACT_ATOMS: atom_id res chain seq x y z
N VAL A 1 -3.26 -21.40 4.33
CA VAL A 1 -2.71 -20.81 3.09
C VAL A 1 -2.18 -19.45 3.46
N SER A 2 -0.90 -19.18 3.20
CA SER A 2 -0.28 -17.89 3.47
C SER A 2 -1.03 -16.82 2.67
N SER A 3 -1.79 -15.95 3.34
CA SER A 3 -2.53 -14.84 2.72
C SER A 3 -1.59 -13.70 2.29
N GLN A 4 -0.44 -14.03 1.72
CA GLN A 4 0.53 -13.06 1.24
C GLN A 4 0.10 -12.57 -0.15
N PHE A 5 0.01 -11.26 -0.28
CA PHE A 5 -0.26 -10.57 -1.54
C PHE A 5 0.98 -9.81 -1.96
N CYS A 6 1.24 -9.79 -3.25
CA CYS A 6 2.35 -9.04 -3.79
C CYS A 6 2.00 -7.56 -3.90
N PHE A 7 2.77 -6.68 -3.28
CA PHE A 7 2.53 -5.23 -3.37
C PHE A 7 2.80 -4.63 -4.76
N ASN A 8 3.56 -5.35 -5.62
CA ASN A 8 3.80 -4.95 -7.00
C ASN A 8 2.63 -5.35 -7.91
N CYS A 9 2.38 -6.65 -8.08
CA CYS A 9 1.36 -7.14 -9.03
C CYS A 9 -0.04 -7.35 -8.43
N ARG A 10 -0.20 -7.22 -7.10
CA ARG A 10 -1.45 -7.41 -6.33
C ARG A 10 -2.10 -8.79 -6.44
N LYS A 11 -1.39 -9.78 -6.98
CA LYS A 11 -1.85 -11.18 -7.02
C LYS A 11 -1.57 -11.88 -5.68
N PRO A 12 -2.45 -12.78 -5.23
CA PRO A 12 -2.22 -13.61 -4.05
C PRO A 12 -1.14 -14.68 -4.30
N GLY A 13 -0.69 -15.30 -3.21
CA GLY A 13 0.13 -16.52 -3.24
C GLY A 13 1.64 -16.29 -3.24
N HIS A 14 2.08 -15.05 -3.31
CA HIS A 14 3.51 -14.68 -3.25
C HIS A 14 3.71 -13.29 -2.66
N GLY A 15 4.89 -13.04 -2.09
CA GLY A 15 5.31 -11.72 -1.63
C GLY A 15 5.99 -10.90 -2.74
N LEU A 16 6.44 -9.68 -2.42
CA LEU A 16 7.19 -8.85 -3.38
C LEU A 16 8.49 -9.55 -3.85
N ALA A 17 9.16 -10.28 -2.96
CA ALA A 17 10.42 -10.96 -3.24
C ALA A 17 10.28 -12.07 -4.30
N ASP A 18 9.16 -12.78 -4.30
CA ASP A 18 8.89 -13.90 -5.20
C ASP A 18 8.00 -13.50 -6.39
N CYS A 19 7.94 -12.21 -6.71
CA CYS A 19 7.05 -11.73 -7.75
C CYS A 19 7.58 -12.11 -9.14
N PRO A 20 6.84 -12.90 -9.95
CA PRO A 20 7.29 -13.26 -11.30
C PRO A 20 7.26 -12.06 -12.26
N GLU A 21 6.63 -10.97 -11.84
CA GLU A 21 6.58 -9.69 -12.56
C GLU A 21 7.64 -8.71 -12.06
N ALA A 22 8.57 -9.17 -11.22
CA ALA A 22 9.64 -8.39 -10.64
C ALA A 22 10.65 -7.91 -11.70
N ASP A 23 11.12 -8.77 -12.59
CA ASP A 23 12.25 -8.44 -13.48
C ASP A 23 11.96 -7.38 -14.55
N ARG A 24 10.75 -6.80 -14.58
CA ARG A 24 10.43 -5.70 -15.50
C ARG A 24 10.98 -4.33 -15.07
N ASP A 25 11.43 -4.18 -13.83
CA ASP A 25 12.02 -2.93 -13.32
C ASP A 25 12.99 -3.22 -12.16
N GLU A 26 14.28 -3.40 -12.48
CA GLU A 26 15.37 -3.42 -11.47
C GLU A 26 15.41 -2.09 -10.68
N GLU A 27 14.92 -1.01 -11.28
CA GLU A 27 14.86 0.33 -10.71
C GLU A 27 13.77 0.50 -9.65
N MET A 28 12.99 -0.55 -9.33
CA MET A 28 11.90 -0.49 -8.34
C MET A 28 12.39 -0.47 -6.88
N GLY A 29 13.72 -0.55 -6.65
CA GLY A 29 14.32 -0.44 -5.31
C GLY A 29 13.93 -1.59 -4.39
N ARG A 30 13.79 -2.80 -4.91
CA ARG A 30 13.47 -3.97 -4.08
C ARG A 30 14.64 -4.31 -3.17
N GLY A 31 14.35 -4.69 -1.93
CA GLY A 31 15.39 -5.11 -0.98
C GLY A 31 16.18 -3.96 -0.34
N ILE A 32 15.78 -2.69 -0.55
CA ILE A 32 16.33 -1.56 0.20
C ILE A 32 15.41 -1.18 1.36
N CYS A 33 16.01 -0.61 2.40
CA CYS A 33 15.31 0.12 3.42
C CYS A 33 14.74 1.40 2.82
N PHE A 34 13.42 1.50 2.68
CA PHE A 34 12.78 2.68 2.09
C PHE A 34 12.97 3.98 2.88
N ARG A 35 13.43 3.88 4.13
CA ARG A 35 13.77 5.05 4.95
C ARG A 35 15.15 5.61 4.61
N CYS A 36 16.17 4.76 4.40
CA CYS A 36 17.57 5.22 4.28
C CYS A 36 18.33 4.73 3.03
N GLY A 37 17.71 3.90 2.19
CA GLY A 37 18.29 3.38 0.95
C GLY A 37 19.26 2.20 1.11
N SER A 38 19.56 1.76 2.33
CA SER A 38 20.48 0.63 2.59
C SER A 38 19.86 -0.72 2.22
N THR A 39 20.65 -1.64 1.65
CA THR A 39 20.29 -3.05 1.40
C THR A 39 20.49 -3.97 2.60
N GLU A 40 21.13 -3.49 3.66
CA GLU A 40 21.63 -4.35 4.75
C GLU A 40 20.57 -4.70 5.79
N HIS A 41 19.43 -4.02 5.76
CA HIS A 41 18.38 -4.19 6.75
C HIS A 41 17.00 -3.84 6.22
N GLU A 42 16.00 -4.45 6.85
CA GLU A 42 14.61 -4.07 6.67
C GLU A 42 14.26 -2.80 7.47
N ILE A 43 13.22 -2.09 7.04
CA ILE A 43 12.86 -0.78 7.58
C ILE A 43 12.63 -0.73 9.10
N TYR A 44 12.13 -1.82 9.70
CA TYR A 44 11.90 -1.90 11.14
C TYR A 44 13.20 -2.02 11.95
N LYS A 45 14.30 -2.44 11.31
CA LYS A 45 15.66 -2.45 11.88
C LYS A 45 16.43 -1.17 11.55
N CYS A 46 15.85 -0.25 10.77
CA CYS A 46 16.51 0.98 10.37
C CYS A 46 16.72 1.92 11.56
N LYS A 47 17.98 2.19 11.88
CA LYS A 47 18.41 3.14 12.92
C LYS A 47 18.97 4.45 12.36
N ALA A 48 18.99 4.60 11.03
CA ALA A 48 19.47 5.81 10.39
C ALA A 48 18.63 7.02 10.82
N LYS A 49 19.31 8.12 11.14
CA LYS A 49 18.68 9.43 11.30
C LYS A 49 18.61 10.05 9.91
N VAL A 50 17.40 10.17 9.38
CA VAL A 50 17.14 10.76 8.07
C VAL A 50 16.63 12.18 8.25
N ASP A 51 16.98 13.06 7.33
CA ASP A 51 16.51 14.45 7.34
C ASP A 51 14.97 14.47 7.22
N PRO A 52 14.24 15.03 8.18
CA PRO A 52 12.78 15.15 8.11
C PRO A 52 12.29 15.87 6.84
N ALA A 53 13.10 16.76 6.25
CA ALA A 53 12.77 17.45 5.01
C ALA A 53 12.62 16.50 3.80
N LEU A 54 13.21 15.31 3.86
CA LEU A 54 13.09 14.29 2.82
C LEU A 54 11.81 13.43 2.96
N GLY A 55 11.10 13.56 4.09
CA GLY A 55 9.92 12.76 4.40
C GLY A 55 10.23 11.39 5.02
N ASP A 56 9.18 10.60 5.29
CA ASP A 56 9.28 9.34 6.03
C ASP A 56 9.93 8.19 5.22
N TYR A 57 9.70 8.19 3.90
CA TYR A 57 10.11 7.12 2.98
C TYR A 57 10.75 7.66 1.70
N PRO A 58 11.85 8.43 1.81
CA PRO A 58 12.46 9.11 0.66
C PRO A 58 13.01 8.18 -0.41
N TYR A 59 13.20 6.90 -0.11
CA TYR A 59 13.70 5.89 -1.05
C TYR A 59 12.61 4.90 -1.49
N ALA A 60 11.38 5.02 -0.98
CA ALA A 60 10.26 4.19 -1.47
C ALA A 60 9.91 4.60 -2.90
N LYS A 61 9.97 3.66 -3.85
CA LYS A 61 9.34 3.82 -5.16
C LYS A 61 7.91 3.29 -5.12
N CYS A 62 6.96 4.10 -5.55
CA CYS A 62 5.56 3.74 -5.55
C CYS A 62 5.25 2.71 -6.65
N PHE A 63 4.71 1.55 -6.28
CA PHE A 63 4.25 0.51 -7.22
C PHE A 63 2.99 0.86 -8.04
N ILE A 64 2.46 2.08 -7.88
CA ILE A 64 1.29 2.56 -8.63
C ILE A 64 1.71 3.60 -9.66
N CYS A 65 2.32 4.70 -9.22
CA CYS A 65 2.70 5.81 -10.10
C CYS A 65 4.19 5.83 -10.49
N GLY A 66 5.02 4.95 -9.92
CA GLY A 66 6.45 4.87 -10.19
C GLY A 66 7.31 5.97 -9.55
N GLN A 67 6.71 6.98 -8.94
CA GLN A 67 7.44 8.07 -8.29
C GLN A 67 8.06 7.64 -6.96
N THR A 68 9.16 8.29 -6.58
CA THR A 68 9.87 8.06 -5.34
C THR A 68 9.41 9.01 -4.23
N GLY A 69 9.51 8.57 -2.97
CA GLY A 69 9.25 9.40 -1.78
C GLY A 69 8.01 8.99 -0.98
N HIS A 70 7.25 8.00 -1.45
CA HIS A 70 6.06 7.51 -0.76
C HIS A 70 5.80 6.02 -1.01
N LEU A 71 5.12 5.38 -0.05
CA LEU A 71 4.59 4.03 -0.21
C LEU A 71 3.31 4.05 -1.06
N SER A 72 2.99 2.96 -1.74
CA SER A 72 1.76 2.87 -2.56
C SER A 72 0.46 3.18 -1.79
N ARG A 73 0.40 2.91 -0.48
CA ARG A 73 -0.74 3.29 0.38
C ARG A 73 -0.91 4.81 0.59
N SER A 74 0.12 5.58 0.27
CA SER A 74 0.20 7.04 0.42
C SER A 74 0.30 7.71 -0.95
N CYS A 75 0.06 6.97 -2.03
CA CYS A 75 0.07 7.53 -3.38
C CYS A 75 -1.15 8.46 -3.54
N PRO A 76 -0.95 9.72 -3.94
CA PRO A 76 -2.04 10.69 -4.12
C PRO A 76 -2.93 10.36 -5.33
N ASP A 77 -2.44 9.50 -6.24
CA ASP A 77 -3.18 8.99 -7.38
C ASP A 77 -3.15 7.46 -7.36
N ASN A 78 -4.01 6.88 -6.52
CA ASN A 78 -4.11 5.43 -6.34
C ASN A 78 -5.44 4.90 -6.89
N PRO A 79 -5.60 4.77 -8.22
CA PRO A 79 -6.82 4.23 -8.83
C PRO A 79 -7.07 2.77 -8.44
N LYS A 80 -6.05 2.07 -7.95
CA LYS A 80 -6.14 0.70 -7.46
C LYS A 80 -6.56 0.63 -5.99
N GLY A 81 -6.71 1.74 -5.27
CA GLY A 81 -7.11 1.83 -3.86
C GLY A 81 -6.14 1.24 -2.83
N LEU A 82 -6.46 1.48 -1.55
CA LEU A 82 -5.61 1.18 -0.39
C LEU A 82 -5.46 -0.31 -0.09
N TYR A 83 -6.47 -1.13 -0.44
CA TYR A 83 -6.41 -2.56 -0.17
C TYR A 83 -5.59 -3.30 -1.24
N ALA A 84 -4.54 -4.00 -0.80
CA ALA A 84 -3.78 -4.91 -1.69
C ALA A 84 -4.52 -6.23 -1.93
N GLN A 85 -5.53 -6.54 -1.10
CA GLN A 85 -6.32 -7.75 -1.16
C GLN A 85 -7.48 -7.61 -2.16
N VAL A 86 -7.63 -8.61 -3.02
CA VAL A 86 -8.85 -8.82 -3.81
C VAL A 86 -9.86 -9.57 -2.96
N ILE A 87 -10.97 -8.93 -2.59
CA ILE A 87 -12.08 -9.63 -1.95
C ILE A 87 -13.12 -9.90 -3.04
N SER A 88 -13.08 -11.12 -3.59
CA SER A 88 -13.80 -11.56 -4.79
C SER A 88 -13.35 -10.89 -6.10
N HIS A 89 -13.71 -11.49 -7.24
CA HIS A 89 -13.32 -11.06 -8.60
C HIS A 89 -13.76 -9.63 -9.00
N SER A 90 -14.25 -8.79 -8.08
CA SER A 90 -14.88 -7.51 -8.41
C SER A 90 -14.39 -6.28 -7.64
N TYR A 91 -13.70 -6.40 -6.49
CA TYR A 91 -13.30 -5.22 -5.70
C TYR A 91 -11.79 -5.18 -5.44
N ASN A 92 -11.09 -4.40 -6.28
CA ASN A 92 -9.67 -4.15 -6.15
C ASN A 92 -9.46 -2.88 -5.33
N GLY A 93 -9.17 -3.03 -4.03
CA GLY A 93 -8.57 -1.94 -3.28
C GLY A 93 -9.48 -0.85 -2.74
N CYS A 94 -10.78 -0.88 -3.03
CA CYS A 94 -11.75 0.10 -2.54
C CYS A 94 -12.44 -0.34 -1.24
N CYS A 95 -13.02 0.63 -0.55
CA CYS A 95 -13.91 0.43 0.59
C CYS A 95 -15.14 -0.38 0.16
N HIS A 96 -15.46 -1.47 0.87
CA HIS A 96 -16.59 -2.34 0.52
C HIS A 96 -17.96 -1.78 0.90
N ILE A 97 -18.01 -0.61 1.54
CA ILE A 97 -19.27 0.05 1.92
C ILE A 97 -19.69 1.00 0.80
N CYS A 98 -18.81 1.93 0.42
CA CYS A 98 -19.13 2.99 -0.54
C CYS A 98 -18.37 2.91 -1.87
N GLY A 99 -17.44 1.96 -2.02
CA GLY A 99 -16.63 1.81 -3.24
C GLY A 99 -15.49 2.81 -3.41
N SER A 100 -15.24 3.71 -2.45
CA SER A 100 -14.14 4.68 -2.52
C SER A 100 -12.75 4.02 -2.41
N VAL A 101 -11.77 4.52 -3.15
CA VAL A 101 -10.37 4.07 -3.09
C VAL A 101 -9.51 4.85 -2.09
N GLU A 102 -10.07 5.88 -1.46
CA GLU A 102 -9.32 6.90 -0.71
C GLU A 102 -9.19 6.59 0.79
N HIS A 103 -10.00 5.68 1.33
CA HIS A 103 -10.03 5.38 2.76
C HIS A 103 -10.14 3.88 3.05
N PHE A 104 -9.71 3.49 4.25
CA PHE A 104 -10.04 2.18 4.79
C PHE A 104 -11.49 2.18 5.25
N GLN A 105 -12.17 1.04 5.17
CA GLN A 105 -13.54 0.81 5.62
C GLN A 105 -13.82 1.36 7.03
N LYS A 106 -12.86 1.27 7.95
CA LYS A 106 -12.99 1.83 9.32
C LYS A 106 -13.14 3.36 9.36
N ASP A 107 -12.65 4.03 8.31
CA ASP A 107 -12.64 5.48 8.14
C ASP A 107 -13.71 5.90 7.10
N CYS A 108 -14.58 4.98 6.67
CA CYS A 108 -15.60 5.27 5.68
C CYS A 108 -16.69 6.14 6.32
N PRO A 109 -17.10 7.26 5.68
CA PRO A 109 -18.13 8.14 6.23
C PRO A 109 -19.51 7.46 6.32
N GLU A 110 -19.73 6.40 5.54
CA GLU A 110 -20.94 5.57 5.58
C GLU A 110 -20.81 4.40 6.57
N HIS A 111 -19.61 4.18 7.13
CA HIS A 111 -19.36 3.18 8.16
C HIS A 111 -19.75 3.76 9.51
N GLN A 112 -21.01 3.51 9.89
CA GLN A 112 -21.75 4.03 11.05
C GLN A 112 -22.62 5.26 10.72
N THR A 113 -23.79 5.02 10.11
CA THR A 113 -25.00 5.70 10.58
C THR A 113 -25.65 4.79 11.65
N PRO A 114 -25.50 5.06 12.96
CA PRO A 114 -26.50 4.59 13.91
C PRO A 114 -27.85 5.13 13.46
N SER A 115 -28.90 4.34 13.67
CA SER A 115 -30.29 4.69 13.41
C SER A 115 -30.76 5.91 14.21
N GLU A 116 -30.31 7.13 13.88
CA GLU A 116 -30.81 8.39 14.45
C GLU A 116 -32.23 8.75 13.94
N TYR A 117 -33.05 7.75 13.58
CA TYR A 117 -34.44 7.93 13.15
C TYR A 117 -35.36 6.77 13.57
N LEU A 118 -35.27 6.27 14.80
CA LEU A 118 -36.28 5.33 15.34
C LEU A 118 -36.78 5.69 16.75
N TRP A 119 -37.03 6.97 17.01
CA TRP A 119 -38.04 7.40 17.99
C TRP A 119 -38.70 8.70 17.50
N ASN A 120 -39.61 8.56 16.53
CA ASN A 120 -40.80 9.39 16.42
C ASN A 120 -41.99 8.48 16.71
#